data_AF-A0A2V9MXW8-F1
#
_entry.id   AF-A0A2V9MXW8-F1
#
_cell.length_a   1.000
_cell.length_b   1.000
_cell.length_c   1.000
_cell.angle_alpha   90.00
_cell.angle_beta   90.00
_cell.angle_gamma   90.00
#
_symmetry.space_group_name_H-M   'P 1'
#
loop_
_entity.id
_entity.type
_entity.pdbx_description
1 polymer ?
#
loop_
_entity_poly.entity_id
_entity_poly.type
_entity_poly.pdbx_seq_one_letter_code
_entity_poly.pdbx_strand_id
1 'polypeptide(L)' 'MLPVEMRIDRAQRLLRMIEQDAPLLDVRVAPLSRECQESAKSHAKNLAALTRAELQRLMKEKAIKQSSELVPQAAD' A
#
# COMPACT_ATOMS: atom_id res chain seq x y z
N MET A 1 -10.50 8.60 11.75
CA MET A 1 -9.63 7.98 10.72
C MET A 1 -8.29 8.70 10.70
N LEU A 2 -7.19 8.02 10.33
CA LEU A 2 -5.88 8.65 10.19
C LEU A 2 -5.86 9.71 9.06
N PRO A 3 -5.06 10.78 9.18
CA PRO A 3 -4.81 11.74 8.09
C PRO A 3 -4.36 11.03 6.80
N VAL A 4 -4.67 11.62 5.64
CA VAL A 4 -4.38 10.99 4.34
C VAL A 4 -2.88 10.80 4.13
N GLU A 5 -2.05 11.72 4.62
CA GLU A 5 -0.59 11.65 4.61
C GLU A 5 -0.08 10.45 5.42
N MET A 6 -0.61 10.23 6.62
CA MET A 6 -0.23 9.09 7.45
C MET A 6 -0.67 7.76 6.82
N ARG A 7 -1.83 7.73 6.15
CA ARG A 7 -2.27 6.55 5.40
C ARG A 7 -1.36 6.26 4.21
N ILE A 8 -0.96 7.28 3.45
CA ILE A 8 -0.02 7.17 2.33
C ILE A 8 1.31 6.62 2.83
N ASP A 9 1.91 7.24 3.85
CA ASP A 9 3.20 6.82 4.41
C ASP A 9 3.16 5.36 4.92
N ARG A 10 2.06 4.97 5.59
CA ARG A 10 1.87 3.57 6.02
C ARG A 10 1.79 2.60 4.85
N ALA A 11 1.05 2.92 3.80
CA ALA A 11 0.93 2.08 2.61
C ALA A 11 2.25 2.01 1.82
N GLN A 12 3.02 3.09 1.75
CA GLN A 12 4.36 3.11 1.15
C GLN A 12 5.35 2.26 1.93
N ARG A 13 5.30 2.28 3.27
CA ARG A 13 6.13 1.39 4.11
C ARG A 13 5.77 -0.07 3.90
N LEU A 14 4.48 -0.41 3.89
CA LEU A 14 4.01 -1.77 3.64
C LEU A 14 4.49 -2.27 2.28
N LEU A 15 4.31 -1.48 1.22
CA LEU A 15 4.74 -1.86 -0.13
C LEU A 15 6.25 -2.13 -0.20
N ARG A 16 7.06 -1.23 0.37
CA ARG A 16 8.51 -1.41 0.44
C ARG A 16 8.90 -2.69 1.18
N MET A 17 8.28 -2.97 2.33
CA MET A 17 8.56 -4.21 3.06
C MET A 17 8.26 -5.43 2.20
N ILE A 18 7.07 -5.50 1.56
CA ILE A 18 6.71 -6.66 0.74
C ILE A 18 7.67 -6.85 -0.44
N GLU A 19 8.06 -5.76 -1.11
CA GLU A 19 8.94 -5.82 -2.27
C GLU A 19 10.39 -6.14 -1.90
N GLN A 20 10.91 -5.55 -0.82
CA GLN A 20 12.29 -5.75 -0.37
C GLN A 20 12.49 -7.07 0.37
N ASP A 21 11.47 -7.54 1.10
CA ASP A 21 11.53 -8.78 1.87
C ASP A 21 11.15 -10.02 1.03
N ALA A 22 10.94 -9.89 -0.29
CA ALA A 22 10.65 -11.03 -1.16
C ALA A 22 11.69 -12.17 -1.03
N PRO A 23 13.01 -11.90 -1.00
CA PRO A 23 14.01 -12.95 -0.76
C PRO A 23 13.90 -13.56 0.64
N LEU A 24 13.55 -12.76 1.65
CA LEU A 24 13.36 -13.25 3.02
C LEU A 24 12.13 -14.17 3.10
N LEU A 25 11.06 -13.85 2.37
CA LEU A 25 9.88 -14.70 2.25
C LEU A 25 10.26 -16.07 1.68
N ASP A 26 11.07 -16.11 0.61
CA ASP A 26 11.54 -17.37 0.01
C ASP A 26 12.26 -18.26 1.03
N VAL A 27 13.14 -17.69 1.84
CA VAL A 27 13.85 -18.42 2.91
C VAL A 27 12.88 -18.94 3.97
N ARG A 28 11.90 -18.12 4.38
CA ARG A 28 10.94 -18.49 5.44
C ARG A 28 9.97 -19.59 5.04
N VAL A 29 9.58 -19.64 3.76
CA VAL A 29 8.62 -20.64 3.28
C VAL A 29 9.29 -21.92 2.80
N ALA A 30 10.62 -21.93 2.61
CA ALA A 30 11.36 -23.09 2.13
C ALA A 30 11.08 -24.42 2.90
N PRO A 31 10.87 -24.43 4.22
CA PRO A 31 10.54 -25.66 4.96
C PRO A 31 9.10 -26.17 4.74
N LEU A 32 8.21 -25.38 4.14
CA LEU A 32 6.80 -25.71 3.96
C LEU A 32 6.56 -26.56 2.71
N SER A 33 5.37 -27.16 2.62
CA SER A 33 4.93 -27.84 1.39
C SER A 33 4.92 -26.87 0.21
N ARG A 34 5.08 -27.41 -1.01
CA ARG A 34 5.05 -26.61 -2.24
C ARG A 34 3.78 -25.77 -2.36
N GLU A 35 2.63 -26.35 -2.01
CA GLU A 35 1.34 -25.65 -2.01
C GLU A 35 1.34 -24.45 -1.06
N CYS A 36 1.85 -24.63 0.17
CA CYS A 36 1.98 -23.54 1.13
C CYS A 36 2.95 -22.45 0.65
N GLN A 37 4.05 -22.84 0.00
CA GLN A 37 4.98 -21.88 -0.61
C GLN A 37 4.32 -21.05 -1.71
N GLU A 38 3.64 -21.71 -2.64
CA GLU A 38 2.94 -21.06 -3.76
C GLU A 38 1.82 -20.14 -3.26
N SER A 39 1.06 -20.58 -2.25
CA SER A 39 0.02 -19.79 -1.60
C SER A 39 0.58 -18.54 -0.94
N ALA A 40 1.64 -18.66 -0.12
CA ALA A 40 2.26 -17.53 0.56
C ALA A 40 2.85 -16.50 -0.42
N LYS A 41 3.53 -16.96 -1.47
CA LYS A 41 4.09 -16.08 -2.51
C LYS A 41 2.99 -15.38 -3.30
N SER A 42 1.91 -16.08 -3.63
CA SER A 42 0.76 -15.50 -4.32
C SER A 42 0.05 -14.47 -3.46
N HIS A 43 -0.12 -14.75 -2.17
CA HIS A 43 -0.68 -13.81 -1.21
C HIS A 43 0.16 -12.53 -1.12
N ALA A 44 1.48 -12.64 -1.01
CA ALA A 44 2.38 -11.47 -0.99
C ALA A 44 2.27 -10.62 -2.26
N LYS A 45 2.21 -11.26 -3.45
CA LYS A 45 1.99 -10.56 -4.73
C LYS A 45 0.65 -9.83 -4.77
N ASN A 46 -0.42 -10.48 -4.32
CA ASN A 46 -1.76 -9.89 -4.27
C ASN A 46 -1.79 -8.70 -3.29
N LEU A 47 -1.17 -8.84 -2.12
CA LEU A 47 -1.09 -7.77 -1.14
C LEU A 47 -0.33 -6.56 -1.67
N ALA A 48 0.77 -6.76 -2.40
CA ALA A 48 1.50 -5.68 -3.06
C ALA A 48 0.62 -4.98 -4.11
N ALA A 49 -0.11 -5.72 -4.95
CA ALA A 49 -1.02 -5.16 -5.94
C ALA A 49 -2.13 -4.30 -5.29
N LEU A 50 -2.76 -4.82 -4.24
CA LEU A 50 -3.78 -4.09 -3.46
C LEU A 50 -3.19 -2.83 -2.82
N THR A 51 -1.98 -2.92 -2.27
CA THR A 51 -1.32 -1.77 -1.64
C THR A 51 -0.99 -0.69 -2.67
N ARG A 52 -0.57 -1.04 -3.88
CA ARG A 52 -0.36 -0.07 -4.97
C ARG A 52 -1.66 0.61 -5.40
N ALA A 53 -2.75 -0.15 -5.54
CA ALA A 53 -4.06 0.40 -5.87
C ALA A 53 -4.56 1.37 -4.78
N GLU A 54 -4.39 1.01 -3.50
CA GLU A 54 -4.75 1.88 -2.39
C GLU A 54 -3.89 3.15 -2.37
N LEU A 55 -2.58 3.05 -2.61
CA LEU A 55 -1.72 4.24 -2.74
C LEU A 55 -2.21 5.19 -3.83
N GLN A 56 -2.56 4.67 -5.00
CA GLN A 56 -3.12 5.49 -6.09
C GLN A 56 -4.42 6.18 -5.65
N ARG A 57 -5.30 5.48 -4.94
CA ARG A 57 -6.55 6.05 -4.40
C ARG A 57 -6.27 7.16 -3.39
N LEU A 58 -5.33 6.94 -2.46
CA LEU A 58 -4.95 7.92 -1.44
C LEU A 58 -4.28 9.16 -2.03
N MET A 59 -3.45 9.00 -3.07
CA MET A 59 -2.86 10.14 -3.77
C MET A 59 -3.92 11.00 -4.48
N LYS A 60 -4.93 10.35 -5.09
CA LYS A 60 -6.10 11.07 -5.65
C LYS A 60 -6.89 11.80 -4.56
N GLU A 61 -7.14 11.15 -3.42
CA GLU A 61 -7.82 11.77 -2.28
C GLU A 61 -7.07 13.02 -1.77
N LYS A 62 -5.74 12.93 -1.65
CA LYS A 62 -4.89 14.07 -1.26
C LYS A 62 -4.98 15.21 -2.27
N ALA A 63 -4.88 14.92 -3.57
CA ALA A 63 -4.96 15.93 -4.61
C ALA A 63 -6.32 16.68 -4.59
N ILE A 64 -7.42 15.95 -4.41
CA ILE A 64 -8.77 16.55 -4.31
C ILE A 64 -8.87 17.48 -3.10
N LYS A 65 -8.37 17.06 -1.93
CA LYS A 65 -8.36 17.91 -0.72
C LYS A 65 -7.56 19.19 -0.93
N GLN A 66 -6.36 19.07 -1.49
CA GLN A 66 -5.52 20.22 -1.80
C GLN A 66 -6.19 21.19 -2.79
N SER A 67 -6.89 20.68 -3.81
CA SER A 67 -7.65 21.54 -4.72
C SER A 67 -8.86 22.21 -4.04
N SER A 68 -9.50 21.56 -3.07
CA SER A 68 -10.63 22.13 -2.34
C SER A 68 -10.21 23.21 -1.35
N GLU A 69 -9.00 23.13 -0.80
CA GLU A 69 -8.45 24.12 0.13
C GLU A 69 -7.97 25.40 -0.60
N LEU A 70 -7.71 25.31 -1.91
CA LEU A 70 -7.27 26.42 -2.75
C LEU A 70 -8.42 27.28 -3.31
N VAL A 71 -9.67 26.83 -3.19
CA VAL A 71 -10.84 27.66 -3.50
C VAL A 71 -11.14 28.51 -2.26
N PRO A 72 -10.88 29.83 -2.26
CA PRO A 72 -11.28 30.67 -1.15
C PRO A 72 -12.80 30.61 -1.08
N GLN A 73 -13.34 30.26 0.08
CA GLN A 73 -14.74 30.55 0.37
C GLN A 73 -14.92 32.05 0.18
N ALA A 74 -15.57 32.44 -0.90
CA ALA A 74 -16.09 33.79 -1.04
C ALA A 74 -17.02 34.01 0.14
N ALA A 75 -16.60 34.88 1.05
CA ALA A 75 -17.45 35.37 2.12
C ALA A 75 -18.47 36.31 1.48
N ASP A 76 -19.69 35.83 1.30
CA ASP A 76 -20.90 36.65 1.13
C ASP A 76 -21.45 37.05 2.50
#